data_AF-A0AAW6LX76-F1
#
_entry.id   AF-A0AAW6LX76-F1
#
_cell.length_a   1.000
_cell.length_b   1.000
_cell.length_c   1.000
_cell.angle_alpha   90.00
_cell.angle_beta   90.00
_cell.angle_gamma   90.00
#
_symmetry.space_group_name_H-M   'P 1'
#
loop_
_entity.id
_entity.type
_entity.pdbx_description
1 polymer ?
#
loop_
_entity_poly.entity_id
_entity_poly.type
_entity_poly.pdbx_seq_one_letter_code
_entity_poly.pdbx_strand_id
1 'polypeptide(L)' 'MLSKFRREAAVLAAYLSQFDNTDTAYAQQSPYVGMTDKTRAQMHADYQQACRWLAAIEYTDADIAALAHMRRRYGFPTEP' A
#
# COMPACT_ATOMS: atom_id res chain seq x y z
N MET A 1 13.54 -13.18 7.94
CA MET A 1 12.47 -13.04 6.92
C MET A 1 11.27 -12.26 7.44
N LEU A 2 10.75 -12.57 8.64
CA LEU A 2 9.57 -11.90 9.26
C LEU A 2 9.71 -10.38 9.42
N SER A 3 10.88 -9.93 9.84
CA SER A 3 11.22 -8.51 9.97
C SER A 3 11.24 -7.77 8.63
N LYS A 4 11.65 -8.43 7.53
CA LYS A 4 11.72 -7.84 6.19
C LYS A 4 10.32 -7.66 5.60
N PHE A 5 9.50 -8.71 5.66
CA PHE A 5 8.11 -8.66 5.17
C PHE A 5 7.31 -7.55 5.87
N ARG A 6 7.36 -7.48 7.20
CA ARG A 6 6.67 -6.43 7.96
C ARG A 6 7.19 -5.04 7.62
N ARG A 7 8.51 -4.87 7.43
CA ARG A 7 9.09 -3.58 7.02
C ARG A 7 8.61 -3.15 5.64
N GLU A 8 8.55 -4.08 4.69
CA GLU A 8 8.06 -3.80 3.35
C GLU A 8 6.57 -3.46 3.33
N ALA A 9 5.76 -4.16 4.13
CA ALA A 9 4.35 -3.84 4.34
C ALA A 9 4.19 -2.47 5.03
N ALA A 10 5.07 -2.10 5.97
CA ALA A 10 5.07 -0.81 6.66
C ALA A 10 5.33 0.34 5.68
N VAL A 11 6.35 0.20 4.85
CA VAL A 11 6.68 1.19 3.81
C VAL A 11 5.51 1.36 2.85
N LEU A 12 4.88 0.25 2.44
CA LEU A 12 3.73 0.28 1.55
C LEU A 12 2.52 0.97 2.22
N ALA A 13 2.21 0.64 3.47
CA ALA A 13 1.12 1.27 4.22
C ALA A 13 1.36 2.77 4.42
N ALA A 14 2.60 3.19 4.72
CA ALA A 14 2.95 4.60 4.89
C ALA A 14 2.95 5.38 3.57
N TYR A 15 3.18 4.72 2.44
CA TYR A 15 3.00 5.32 1.13
C TYR A 15 1.52 5.50 0.82
N LEU A 16 0.71 4.45 1.01
CA LEU A 16 -0.71 4.46 0.67
C LEU A 16 -1.52 5.37 1.59
N SER A 17 -1.12 5.56 2.85
CA SER A 17 -1.79 6.49 3.78
C SER A 17 -1.77 7.95 3.30
N GLN A 18 -0.82 8.33 2.43
CA GLN A 18 -0.77 9.66 1.84
C GLN A 18 -1.98 9.92 0.93
N PHE A 19 -2.58 8.87 0.37
CA PHE A 19 -3.72 8.91 -0.54
C PHE A 19 -5.05 8.67 0.16
N ASP A 20 -5.02 8.14 1.38
CA ASP A 20 -6.21 7.88 2.21
C ASP A 20 -6.72 9.15 2.93
N ASN A 21 -5.96 10.24 2.88
CA ASN A 21 -6.42 11.53 3.40
C ASN A 21 -7.66 12.00 2.63
N THR A 22 -8.78 11.98 3.34
CA THR A 22 -10.10 12.46 2.92
C THR A 22 -10.26 13.96 3.09
N ASP A 23 -9.20 14.66 3.50
CA ASP A 23 -9.20 16.12 3.59
C ASP A 23 -9.38 16.72 2.19
N THR A 24 -10.61 17.17 1.95
CA THR A 24 -11.08 17.69 0.66
C THR A 24 -10.28 18.91 0.18
N ALA A 25 -9.61 19.63 1.09
CA ALA A 25 -8.72 20.73 0.74
C ALA A 25 -7.40 20.23 0.13
N TYR A 26 -6.84 19.13 0.65
CA TYR A 26 -5.63 18.50 0.12
C TYR A 26 -5.93 17.65 -1.13
N ALA A 27 -7.15 17.10 -1.25
CA ALA A 27 -7.58 16.37 -2.44
C ALA A 27 -7.63 17.26 -3.69
N GLN A 28 -7.87 18.57 -3.55
CA GLN A 28 -7.81 19.54 -4.66
C GLN A 28 -6.37 19.98 -5.02
N GLN A 29 -5.42 19.86 -4.10
CA GLN A 29 -4.01 20.26 -4.30
C GLN A 29 -3.06 19.08 -4.52
N SER A 30 -3.52 17.85 -4.33
CA SER A 30 -2.74 16.66 -4.61
C SER A 30 -2.46 16.60 -6.11
N PRO A 31 -1.22 16.31 -6.56
CA PRO A 31 -0.85 16.27 -7.98
C PRO A 31 -1.56 15.18 -8.81
N TYR A 32 -2.55 14.51 -8.22
CA TYR A 32 -3.34 13.42 -8.77
C TYR A 32 -4.78 13.86 -9.11
N VAL A 33 -4.93 15.10 -9.59
CA VAL A 33 -6.13 15.60 -10.29
C VAL A 33 -6.32 14.75 -11.56
N GLY A 34 -6.94 13.59 -11.42
CA GLY A 34 -7.06 12.59 -12.49
C GLY A 34 -7.19 11.13 -12.01
N MET A 35 -7.00 10.84 -10.72
CA MET A 35 -7.38 9.53 -10.18
C MET A 35 -8.90 9.38 -10.17
N THR A 36 -9.41 8.47 -10.99
CA THR A 36 -10.82 8.07 -10.94
C THR A 36 -11.14 7.43 -9.59
N ASP A 37 -12.41 7.53 -9.14
CA ASP A 37 -12.86 6.94 -7.87
C ASP A 37 -12.50 5.45 -7.74
N LYS A 38 -12.43 4.74 -8.88
CA LYS A 38 -12.00 3.34 -8.96
C LYS A 38 -10.53 3.14 -8.53
N THR A 39 -9.65 4.05 -8.89
CA THR A 39 -8.24 4.02 -8.48
C THR A 39 -8.11 4.30 -6.98
N ARG A 40 -8.94 5.21 -6.44
CA ARG A 40 -8.96 5.51 -5.00
C ARG A 40 -9.45 4.33 -4.16
N ALA A 41 -10.53 3.67 -4.58
CA ALA A 41 -11.04 2.48 -3.91
C ALA A 41 -10.00 1.34 -3.91
N GLN A 42 -9.26 1.15 -5.02
CA GLN A 42 -8.18 0.17 -5.08
C GLN A 42 -7.03 0.51 -4.14
N MET A 43 -6.62 1.79 -4.07
CA MET A 43 -5.57 2.23 -3.14
C MET A 43 -5.97 2.06 -1.68
N HIS A 44 -7.24 2.33 -1.35
CA HIS A 44 -7.77 2.13 0.00
C HIS A 44 -7.78 0.63 0.37
N ALA A 45 -8.21 -0.24 -0.55
CA ALA A 45 -8.17 -1.68 -0.32
C ALA A 45 -6.73 -2.20 -0.14
N ASP A 46 -5.80 -1.71 -0.96
CA ASP A 46 -4.37 -2.02 -0.89
C ASP A 46 -3.75 -1.54 0.44
N TYR A 47 -4.15 -0.36 0.91
CA TYR A 47 -3.76 0.18 2.22
C TYR A 47 -4.23 -0.71 3.37
N GLN A 48 -5.52 -1.06 3.39
CA GLN A 48 -6.07 -1.95 4.41
C GLN A 48 -5.36 -3.31 4.42
N GLN A 49 -5.03 -3.85 3.23
CA GLN A 49 -4.32 -5.11 3.13
C GLN A 49 -2.88 -5.01 3.69
N ALA A 50 -2.17 -3.92 3.41
CA ALA A 50 -0.86 -3.68 4.01
C ALA A 50 -0.93 -3.56 5.55
N CYS A 51 -1.96 -2.89 6.08
CA CYS A 51 -2.21 -2.84 7.52
C CYS A 51 -2.51 -4.21 8.14
N ARG A 52 -3.24 -5.08 7.44
CA ARG A 52 -3.48 -6.45 7.90
C ARG A 52 -2.18 -7.25 7.98
N TRP A 53 -1.31 -7.14 6.99
CA TRP A 53 -0.01 -7.80 7.01
C TRP A 53 0.93 -7.28 8.10
N LEU A 54 0.81 -6.00 8.48
CA LEU A 54 1.54 -5.44 9.62
C LEU A 54 1.09 -6.02 10.96
N ALA A 55 -0.22 -6.17 11.14
CA ALA A 55 -0.81 -6.71 12.36
C ALA A 55 -0.79 -8.24 12.44
N ALA A 56 -0.54 -8.92 11.31
CA ALA A 56 -0.54 -10.38 11.24
C ALA A 56 0.62 -10.98 12.07
N ILE A 57 0.27 -11.97 12.89
CA ILE A 57 1.23 -12.73 13.72
C ILE A 57 2.04 -13.68 12.83
N GLU A 58 1.38 -14.26 11.83
CA GLU A 58 1.94 -15.16 10.83
C GLU A 58 1.54 -14.70 9.43
N TYR A 59 2.36 -15.05 8.43
CA TYR A 59 2.08 -14.79 7.03
C TYR A 59 2.52 -15.99 6.21
N THR A 60 1.93 -16.15 5.04
CA THR A 60 2.17 -17.26 4.12
C THR A 60 3.11 -16.85 2.98
N ASP A 61 3.63 -17.82 2.24
CA ASP A 61 4.36 -17.53 0.99
C ASP A 61 3.48 -16.80 -0.03
N ALA A 62 2.16 -17.03 0.01
CA ALA A 62 1.20 -16.30 -0.80
C ALA A 62 1.12 -14.82 -0.42
N ASP A 63 1.20 -14.50 0.88
CA ASP A 63 1.25 -13.11 1.36
C ASP A 63 2.53 -12.41 0.91
N ILE A 64 3.67 -13.10 0.93
CA ILE A 64 4.94 -12.59 0.42
C ILE A 64 4.83 -12.27 -1.07
N ALA A 65 4.29 -13.20 -1.87
CA ALA A 65 4.09 -13.00 -3.30
C ALA A 65 3.11 -11.85 -3.60
N ALA A 66 2.03 -11.74 -2.82
CA ALA A 66 1.06 -10.67 -2.92
C ALA A 66 1.66 -9.31 -2.57
N LEU A 67 2.48 -9.23 -1.52
CA LEU A 67 3.20 -8.00 -1.16
C LEU A 67 4.17 -7.58 -2.26
N ALA A 68 4.94 -8.52 -2.82
CA ALA A 68 5.86 -8.24 -3.92
C ALA A 68 5.12 -7.73 -5.17
N HIS A 69 3.99 -8.36 -5.52
CA HIS A 69 3.16 -7.90 -6.64
C HIS A 69 2.62 -6.48 -6.39
N MET A 70 2.12 -6.20 -5.18
CA MET A 70 1.59 -4.89 -4.85
C MET A 70 2.67 -3.82 -4.84
N ARG A 71 3.87 -4.12 -4.32
CA ARG A 71 5.03 -3.22 -4.40
C ARG A 71 5.40 -2.86 -5.85
N ARG A 72 5.40 -3.83 -6.77
CA ARG A 72 5.64 -3.57 -8.20
C ARG A 72 4.59 -2.65 -8.83
N ARG A 73 3.31 -2.83 -8.47
CA ARG A 73 2.21 -1.97 -8.95
C ARG A 73 2.46 -0.49 -8.63
N TYR A 74 3.07 -0.22 -7.48
CA TYR A 74 3.39 1.13 -7.01
C TYR A 74 4.84 1.57 -7.33
N GLY A 75 5.56 0.83 -8.16
CA GLY A 75 6.91 1.19 -8.60
C GLY A 75 8.00 1.04 -7.54
N PHE A 76 7.70 0.37 -6.42
CA PHE A 76 8.75 0.05 -5.44
C PHE A 76 9.71 -0.96 -6.06
N PRO A 77 11.02 -0.81 -5.82
CA PRO A 77 11.96 -1.86 -6.15
C PRO A 77 11.56 -3.11 -5.35
N THR A 78 11.22 -4.17 -6.08
CA THR A 78 11.48 -5.52 -5.59
C THR A 78 12.98 -5.66 -5.66
N GLU A 79 13.64 -5.80 -4.51
CA GLU A 79 15.11 -6.00 -4.49
C GLU A 79 15.54 -7.08 -5.52
N PRO A 80 16.75 -6.96 -6.07
CA PRO A 80 17.32 -7.95 -6.99
C PRO A 80 17.47 -9.33 -6.36
#